data_AF-A0A6A0H9P4-F1
#
_entry.id   AF-A0A6A0H9P4-F1
#
_cell.length_a   1.000
_cell.length_b   1.000
_cell.length_c   1.000
_cell.angle_alpha   90.00
_cell.angle_beta   90.00
_cell.angle_gamma   90.00
#
_symmetry.space_group_name_H-M   'P 1'
#
loop_
_entity.id
_entity.type
_entity.pdbx_description
1 polymer ?
#
loop_
_entity_poly.entity_id
_entity_poly.type
_entity_poly.pdbx_seq_one_letter_code
_entity_poly.pdbx_strand_id
1 'polypeptide(L)' 'MFISRGPSGRLDPSDAVFVDVIHTDAGSLLGGHFGYLGSLGHVDFFPNGGSSMKGCASVASAAVGALVTSGDGE' A
#
# COMPACT_ATOMS: atom_id res chain seq x y z
N MET A 1 2.10 9.35 10.23
CA MET A 1 2.54 8.32 9.25
C MET A 1 3.24 7.20 10.01
N PHE A 2 3.00 5.92 9.67
CA PHE A 2 3.52 4.79 10.45
C PHE A 2 5.00 4.49 10.19
N ILE A 3 5.55 4.86 9.02
CA ILE A 3 6.97 4.61 8.67
C ILE A 3 7.99 5.29 9.58
N SER A 4 7.61 6.33 10.32
CA SER A 4 8.50 6.98 11.30
C SER A 4 8.24 6.56 12.74
N ARG A 5 7.31 5.64 12.99
CA ARG A 5 7.00 5.17 14.34
C ARG A 5 7.87 3.98 14.74
N GLY A 6 8.24 3.92 16.02
CA GLY A 6 8.88 2.76 16.63
C GLY A 6 7.94 1.55 16.72
N PRO A 7 8.44 0.38 17.15
CA PRO A 7 7.68 -0.88 17.16
C PRO A 7 6.30 -0.77 17.81
N SER A 8 6.19 -0.09 18.95
CA SER A 8 4.91 0.10 19.67
C SER A 8 3.91 1.05 18.99
N GLY A 9 4.30 1.70 17.89
CA GLY A 9 3.47 2.69 17.18
C GLY A 9 3.08 2.26 15.76
N ARG A 10 3.36 1.02 15.37
CA ARG A 10 3.04 0.42 14.08
C ARG A 10 2.82 -1.09 14.28
N LEU A 11 2.46 -1.79 13.21
CA LEU A 11 2.48 -3.26 13.21
C LEU A 11 3.92 -3.76 13.40
N ASP A 12 4.10 -4.73 14.27
CA ASP A 12 5.39 -5.35 14.57
C ASP A 12 5.23 -6.88 14.73
N PRO A 13 6.26 -7.69 14.43
CA PRO A 13 6.15 -9.14 14.61
C PRO A 13 5.80 -9.55 16.05
N SER A 14 6.15 -8.74 17.06
CA SER A 14 5.84 -9.03 18.46
C SER A 14 4.36 -8.88 18.85
N ASP A 15 3.52 -8.32 17.97
CA ASP A 15 2.10 -8.11 18.24
C ASP A 15 1.28 -9.43 18.26
N ALA A 16 1.83 -10.52 17.72
CA ALA A 16 1.20 -11.84 17.72
C ALA A 16 2.23 -12.98 17.69
N VAL A 17 1.76 -14.22 17.87
CA VAL A 17 2.59 -15.43 17.73
C VAL A 17 3.18 -15.56 16.32
N PHE A 18 2.42 -15.12 15.32
CA PHE A 18 2.85 -15.05 13.93
C PHE A 18 2.11 -13.91 13.23
N VAL A 19 2.81 -13.19 12.36
CA VAL A 19 2.29 -12.03 11.62
C VAL A 19 2.78 -12.19 10.19
N ASP A 20 1.85 -12.36 9.26
CA ASP A 20 2.11 -12.30 7.83
C ASP A 20 1.59 -10.99 7.25
N VAL A 21 2.32 -10.43 6.29
CA VAL A 21 2.01 -9.14 5.69
C VAL A 21 2.04 -9.28 4.18
N ILE A 22 1.03 -8.72 3.51
CA ILE A 22 0.99 -8.67 2.05
C ILE A 22 1.05 -7.21 1.63
N HIS A 23 2.12 -6.86 0.94
CA HIS A 23 2.39 -5.53 0.42
C HIS A 23 1.90 -5.45 -1.02
N THR A 24 0.86 -4.65 -1.31
CA THR A 24 0.27 -4.53 -2.66
C THR A 24 0.33 -3.12 -3.23
N ASP A 25 0.61 -2.13 -2.39
CA ASP A 25 0.79 -0.72 -2.76
C ASP A 25 1.92 -0.07 -1.94
N ALA A 26 3.00 -0.82 -1.72
CA ALA A 26 4.13 -0.39 -0.91
C ALA A 26 4.99 0.65 -1.63
N GLY A 27 5.28 1.77 -0.96
CA GLY A 27 6.16 2.79 -1.52
C GLY A 27 6.06 4.14 -0.79
N SER A 28 6.51 5.19 -1.46
CA SER A 28 6.41 6.57 -0.96
C SER A 28 5.09 7.20 -1.36
N LEU A 29 4.53 8.03 -0.47
CA LEU A 29 3.37 8.88 -0.78
C LEU A 29 3.62 9.78 -2.00
N LEU A 30 4.86 10.24 -2.21
CA LEU A 30 5.21 11.03 -3.41
C LEU A 30 5.18 10.20 -4.70
N GLY A 31 5.36 8.88 -4.59
CA GLY A 31 5.17 7.93 -5.69
C GLY A 31 3.71 7.51 -5.87
N GLY A 32 2.78 8.04 -5.07
CA GLY A 32 1.37 7.66 -5.10
C GLY A 32 1.07 6.33 -4.40
N HIS A 33 1.95 5.84 -3.53
CA HIS A 33 1.79 4.59 -2.80
C HIS A 33 1.39 4.85 -1.36
N PHE A 34 0.41 4.11 -0.86
CA PHE A 34 -0.12 4.27 0.50
C PHE A 34 0.30 3.17 1.47
N GLY A 35 0.79 2.05 0.94
CA GLY A 35 1.29 0.92 1.71
C GLY A 35 2.67 1.16 2.32
N TYR A 36 3.00 0.35 3.32
CA TYR A 36 4.27 0.39 4.02
C TYR A 36 5.35 -0.35 3.20
N LEU A 37 6.57 0.18 3.06
CA LEU A 37 7.62 -0.46 2.25
C LEU A 37 8.53 -1.41 3.04
N GLY A 38 8.70 -1.16 4.34
CA GLY A 38 9.53 -2.00 5.21
C GLY A 38 8.83 -3.29 5.67
N SER A 39 9.61 -4.21 6.22
CA SER A 39 9.09 -5.42 6.86
C SER A 39 8.38 -5.08 8.17
N LEU A 40 7.20 -5.69 8.36
CA LEU A 40 6.37 -5.54 9.55
C LEU A 40 5.99 -6.88 10.19
N GLY A 41 6.20 -7.99 9.48
CA GLY A 41 5.79 -9.32 9.92
C GLY A 41 6.96 -10.28 10.14
N HIS A 42 6.62 -11.50 10.52
CA HIS A 42 7.51 -12.64 10.46
C HIS A 42 7.76 -13.06 9.00
N VAL A 43 6.75 -12.87 8.15
CA VAL A 43 6.84 -13.09 6.70
C VAL A 43 6.16 -11.93 5.98
N ASP A 44 6.86 -11.33 5.03
CA ASP A 44 6.36 -10.25 4.19
C ASP A 44 6.33 -10.71 2.72
N PHE A 45 5.15 -10.66 2.11
CA PHE A 45 4.92 -11.02 0.71
C PHE A 45 4.78 -9.77 -0.15
N PHE A 46 5.49 -9.75 -1.28
CA PHE A 46 5.49 -8.65 -2.24
C PHE A 46 5.03 -9.14 -3.62
N PRO A 47 3.74 -9.51 -3.79
CA PRO A 47 3.21 -9.96 -5.07
C PRO A 47 3.45 -8.91 -6.15
N ASN A 48 3.90 -9.34 -7.34
CA ASN A 48 4.25 -8.44 -8.45
C ASN A 48 5.24 -7.31 -8.06
N GLY A 49 6.09 -7.52 -7.06
CA GLY A 49 7.03 -6.51 -6.56
C GLY A 49 6.46 -5.59 -5.47
N GLY A 50 5.17 -5.71 -5.14
CA GLY A 50 4.54 -5.14 -3.96
C GLY A 50 4.08 -3.69 -4.02
N SER A 51 4.43 -2.96 -5.08
CA SER A 51 4.03 -1.55 -5.26
C SER A 51 2.82 -1.35 -6.18
N SER A 52 2.68 -2.17 -7.22
CA SER A 52 1.64 -1.99 -8.23
C SER A 52 1.04 -3.32 -8.64
N MET A 53 -0.27 -3.48 -8.41
CA MET A 53 -0.98 -4.70 -8.80
C MET A 53 -1.54 -4.59 -10.21
N LYS A 54 -1.51 -5.72 -10.93
CA LYS A 54 -2.13 -5.82 -12.26
C LYS A 54 -3.63 -5.59 -12.13
N GLY A 55 -4.19 -4.77 -13.02
CA GLY A 55 -5.61 -4.45 -13.03
C GLY A 55 -6.02 -3.28 -12.12
N CYS A 56 -5.10 -2.75 -11.31
CA CYS A 56 -5.35 -1.53 -10.54
C CYS A 56 -4.93 -0.28 -11.35
N ALA A 57 -5.79 0.73 -11.37
CA ALA A 57 -5.41 2.06 -11.84
C ALA A 57 -4.51 2.73 -10.79
N SER A 58 -3.46 3.41 -11.24
CA SER A 58 -2.68 4.29 -10.35
C SER A 58 -3.58 5.42 -9.85
N VAL A 59 -3.26 6.00 -8.69
CA VAL A 59 -4.03 7.11 -8.10
C VAL A 59 -4.28 8.25 -9.10
N ALA A 60 -3.27 8.61 -9.89
CA ALA A 60 -3.39 9.60 -10.95
C ALA A 60 -4.37 9.17 -12.05
N SER A 61 -4.30 7.91 -12.49
CA SER A 61 -5.23 7.37 -13.50
C SER A 61 -6.65 7.23 -12.96
N ALA A 62 -6.82 6.95 -11.66
CA ALA A 62 -8.13 6.91 -11.02
C ALA A 62 -8.72 8.32 -10.89
N ALA A 63 -7.91 9.32 -10.54
CA ALA A 63 -8.34 10.72 -10.47
C ALA A 63 -8.68 11.27 -11.85
N VAL A 64 -7.86 10.99 -12.87
CA VAL A 64 -8.16 11.31 -14.27
C VAL A 64 -9.43 10.57 -14.69
N GLY A 65 -9.54 9.28 -14.37
CA GLY A 65 -10.74 8.47 -14.56
C GLY A 65 -11.99 9.15 -14.00
N ALA A 66 -11.96 9.57 -12.74
CA ALA A 66 -13.06 10.29 -12.11
C ALA A 66 -13.37 11.63 -12.79
N LEU A 67 -12.36 12.33 -13.32
CA LEU A 67 -12.53 13.56 -14.09
C LEU A 67 -13.16 13.29 -15.47
N VAL A 68 -12.72 12.26 -16.21
CA VAL A 68 -13.34 11.91 -17.50
C VAL A 68 -14.74 11.31 -17.31
N THR A 69 -14.96 10.47 -16.30
CA THR A 69 -16.30 9.91 -16.01
C THR A 69 -17.23 10.95 -15.37
N SER A 70 -16.73 12.03 -14.77
CA SER A 70 -17.59 13.14 -14.32
C SER A 70 -18.27 13.89 -15.49
N GLY A 71 -17.90 13.60 -16.74
CA GLY A 71 -18.56 14.08 -17.96
C GLY A 71 -19.57 13.11 -18.58
N ASP A 72 -19.61 11.85 -18.16
CA ASP A 72 -20.55 10.84 -18.66
C ASP A 72 -21.26 10.22 -17.45
N GLY A 73 -22.47 10.71 -17.19
CA GLY A 73 -23.26 10.30 -16.02
C GLY A 73 -23.51 8.80 -15.97
N GLU A 74 -23.15 8.22 -14.82
CA GLU A 74 -23.85 7.14 -14.13
C GLU A 74 -23.84 7.45 -12.62
#